data_AF-A0A2X0N165-F1
#
_entry.id   AF-A0A2X0N165-F1
#
_cell.length_a   1.000
_cell.length_b   1.000
_cell.length_c   1.000
_cell.angle_alpha   90.00
_cell.angle_beta   90.00
_cell.angle_gamma   90.00
#
_symmetry.space_group_name_H-M   'P 1'
#
loop_
_entity.id
_entity.type
_entity.pdbx_description
1 polymer ?
#
loop_
_entity_poly.entity_id
_entity_poly.type
_entity_poly.pdbx_seq_one_letter_code
_entity_poly.pdbx_strand_id
1 'polypeptide(L)' 'MATRYHFTQELVSNGIIELRWIGTKEMVADGLTKGLSRVPHESFVRMLGMVDAPRQGACWKGLREQ' A
#
# COMPACT_ATOMS: atom_id res chain seq x y z
N MET A 1 -17.59 19.79 -17.13
CA MET A 1 -16.55 19.60 -16.09
C MET A 1 -16.60 18.16 -15.59
N ALA A 2 -15.86 17.24 -16.24
CA ALA A 2 -15.82 15.82 -15.88
C ALA A 2 -14.44 15.21 -16.20
N THR A 3 -13.34 15.84 -15.75
CA THR A 3 -11.96 15.47 -16.09
C THR A 3 -11.40 14.26 -15.31
N ARG A 4 -12.08 13.80 -14.26
CA ARG A 4 -11.55 12.73 -13.37
C ARG A 4 -11.50 11.35 -14.01
N TYR A 5 -12.52 10.97 -14.78
CA TYR A 5 -12.57 9.64 -15.40
C TYR A 5 -11.70 9.55 -16.67
N HIS A 6 -11.55 10.67 -17.39
CA HIS A 6 -10.71 10.73 -18.57
C HIS A 6 -9.23 10.52 -18.25
N PHE A 7 -8.71 11.10 -17.15
CA PHE A 7 -7.31 10.93 -16.79
C PHE A 7 -6.92 9.46 -16.55
N THR A 8 -7.67 8.73 -15.71
CA THR A 8 -7.37 7.32 -15.45
C THR A 8 -7.56 6.45 -16.69
N GLN A 9 -8.62 6.69 -17.48
CA GLN A 9 -8.84 5.95 -18.73
C GLN A 9 -7.75 6.23 -19.77
N GLU A 10 -7.27 7.47 -19.87
CA GLU A 10 -6.17 7.85 -20.76
C GLU A 10 -4.87 7.16 -20.35
N LEU A 11 -4.53 7.14 -19.06
CA LEU A 11 -3.35 6.42 -18.58
C LEU A 11 -3.42 4.92 -18.86
N VAL A 12 -4.60 4.32 -18.75
CA VAL A 12 -4.81 2.91 -19.09
C VAL A 12 -4.71 2.70 -20.60
N SER A 13 -5.34 3.54 -21.42
CA SER A 13 -5.29 3.48 -22.87
C SER A 13 -3.86 3.68 -23.42
N ASN A 14 -3.07 4.52 -22.76
CA ASN A 14 -1.67 4.75 -23.09
C ASN A 14 -0.74 3.66 -22.53
N GLY A 15 -1.28 2.66 -21.82
CA GLY A 15 -0.51 1.55 -21.26
C GLY A 15 0.37 1.92 -20.06
N ILE A 16 0.19 3.10 -19.47
CA ILE A 16 0.93 3.56 -18.29
C ILE A 16 0.44 2.84 -17.03
N ILE A 17 -0.86 2.55 -16.97
CA ILE A 17 -1.49 1.80 -15.88
C ILE A 17 -2.13 0.54 -16.45
N GLU A 18 -1.88 -0.59 -15.81
CA GLU A 18 -2.59 -1.84 -16.08
C GLU A 18 -3.67 -2.07 -15.01
N LEU A 19 -4.90 -2.36 -15.45
CA LEU A 19 -5.99 -2.73 -14.56
C LEU A 19 -6.10 -4.25 -14.48
N ARG A 20 -5.94 -4.79 -13.27
CA ARG A 20 -6.16 -6.20 -12.96
C ARG A 20 -7.17 -6.34 -11.84
N TRP A 21 -8.11 -7.27 -12.00
CA TRP A 21 -8.97 -7.68 -10.91
C TRP A 21 -8.18 -8.58 -9.96
N ILE A 22 -8.33 -8.33 -8.66
CA ILE A 22 -7.76 -9.16 -7.58
C ILE A 22 -8.82 -9.37 -6.51
N GLY A 23 -8.76 -10.51 -5.81
CA GLY A 23 -9.68 -10.80 -4.72
C GLY A 23 -9.50 -9.82 -3.56
N THR A 24 -10.56 -9.55 -2.78
CA THR A 24 -10.49 -8.63 -1.62
C THR A 24 -9.43 -9.03 -0.61
N LYS A 25 -9.20 -10.33 -0.42
CA LYS A 25 -8.16 -10.82 0.51
C LYS A 25 -6.74 -10.65 -0.04
N GLU A 26 -6.60 -10.42 -1.34
CA GLU A 26 -5.32 -10.17 -2.02
C GLU A 26 -5.07 -8.66 -2.22
N MET A 27 -6.06 -7.81 -1.96
CA MET A 27 -5.94 -6.34 -2.11
C MET A 27 -5.11 -5.75 -0.96
N VAL A 28 -3.79 -5.91 -1.03
CA VAL A 28 -2.84 -5.55 0.04
C VAL A 28 -3.00 -4.10 0.54
N ALA A 29 -3.38 -3.18 -0.35
CA ALA A 29 -3.65 -1.78 -0.02
C ALA A 29 -4.79 -1.56 1.01
N ASP A 30 -5.66 -2.57 1.21
CA ASP A 30 -6.73 -2.53 2.20
C ASP A 30 -6.20 -2.34 3.63
N GLY A 31 -5.01 -2.86 3.92
CA GLY A 31 -4.36 -2.70 5.22
C GLY A 31 -4.13 -1.24 5.61
N LEU A 32 -3.99 -0.35 4.62
CA LEU A 32 -3.70 1.08 4.83
C LEU A 32 -4.93 1.99 4.62
N THR A 33 -6.00 1.47 4.01
CA THR A 33 -7.12 2.30 3.53
C THR A 33 -8.46 1.97 4.20
N LYS A 34 -8.58 0.83 4.88
CA LYS A 34 -9.81 0.39 5.56
C LYS A 34 -9.66 0.42 7.08
N GLY A 35 -10.75 0.74 7.77
CA GLY A 35 -10.88 0.60 9.22
C GLY A 35 -11.11 -0.85 9.62
N LEU A 36 -10.05 -1.67 9.57
CA LEU A 36 -10.11 -3.11 9.81
C LEU A 36 -9.96 -3.45 11.30
N SER A 37 -10.54 -4.59 11.70
CA SER A 37 -10.20 -5.21 12.98
C SER A 37 -8.75 -5.74 12.96
N ARG A 38 -8.18 -6.00 14.14
CA ARG A 38 -6.75 -6.33 14.28
C ARG A 38 -6.29 -7.48 13.37
N VAL A 39 -7.02 -8.59 13.35
CA VAL A 39 -6.64 -9.80 12.60
C VAL A 39 -6.51 -9.57 11.09
N PRO A 40 -7.54 -9.04 10.37
CA PRO A 40 -7.40 -8.74 8.95
C PRO A 40 -6.34 -7.67 8.70
N HIS A 41 -6.23 -6.65 9.54
CA HIS A 41 -5.18 -5.64 9.42
C HIS A 41 -3.77 -6.25 9.48
N GLU A 42 -3.49 -7.08 10.49
CA GLU A 42 -2.19 -7.78 10.62
C GLU A 42 -1.88 -8.66 9.40
N SER A 43 -2.89 -9.30 8.81
CA SER A 43 -2.70 -10.09 7.58
C SER A 43 -2.23 -9.20 6.42
N PHE A 44 -2.84 -8.04 6.22
CA PHE A 44 -2.43 -7.11 5.16
C PHE A 44 -1.06 -6.48 5.41
N VAL A 45 -0.74 -6.11 6.65
CA VAL A 45 0.59 -5.60 7.04
C VAL A 45 1.69 -6.62 6.75
N ARG A 46 1.45 -7.91 7.02
CA ARG A 46 2.39 -8.98 6.66
C ARG A 46 2.56 -9.13 5.14
N MET A 47 1.47 -9.03 4.37
CA MET A 47 1.55 -9.06 2.90
C MET A 47 2.30 -7.87 2.31
N LEU A 48 2.33 -6.72 3.00
CA LEU A 48 3.18 -5.57 2.65
C LEU A 48 4.66 -5.79 2.96
N GLY A 49 5.03 -6.88 3.64
CA GLY A 49 6.39 -7.13 4.10
C GLY A 49 6.82 -6.20 5.24
N MET A 50 5.87 -5.57 5.94
CA MET A 50 6.15 -4.71 7.07
C MET A 50 6.56 -5.54 8.28
N VAL A 51 7.56 -5.05 9.01
CA VAL A 51 8.09 -5.68 10.22
C VAL A 51 8.02 -4.69 11.37
N ASP A 52 8.00 -5.23 12.59
CA ASP A 52 8.13 -4.40 13.79
C ASP A 52 9.51 -3.72 13.76
N ALA A 53 9.50 -2.41 13.52
CA ALA A 53 10.68 -1.59 13.69
C ALA A 53 10.75 -1.12 15.15
N PRO A 54 11.93 -1.10 15.79
CA PRO A 54 12.08 -0.45 17.08
C PRO A 54 11.58 0.99 16.95
N ARG A 55 10.83 1.47 17.95
CA ARG A 55 10.25 2.82 17.91
C ARG A 55 11.39 3.85 17.90
N GLN A 56 11.64 4.46 16.76
CA GLN A 56 12.76 5.40 16.58
C GLN A 56 12.30 6.78 17.07
N GLY A 57 12.23 6.91 18.39
CA GLY A 57 11.94 8.16 19.11
C GLY A 57 13.19 8.84 19.69
N ALA A 58 14.36 8.22 19.57
CA ALA A 58 15.64 8.91 19.68
C ALA A 58 16.11 9.23 18.26
N CYS A 59 16.54 10.47 18.04
CA CYS A 59 17.16 10.95 16.79
C CYS A 59 18.03 9.86 16.14
N TRP A 60 17.70 9.47 14.90
CA TRP A 60 18.47 8.52 14.08
C TRP A 60 19.95 8.92 14.06
N LYS A 61 20.81 8.22 14.80
CA LYS A 61 22.26 8.30 14.62
C LYS A 61 22.70 7.10 13.81
N GLY A 62 22.61 7.24 12.48
CA GLY A 62 23.35 6.51 11.44
C GLY A 62 23.49 4.99 11.60
N LEU A 63 22.98 4.27 10.61
CA LEU A 63 23.40 2.89 10.32
C LEU A 63 24.94 2.86 10.28
N ARG A 64 25.59 2.25 11.27
CA ARG A 64 27.01 1.90 11.18
C ARG A 64 27.07 0.43 10.81
N GLU A 65 27.59 0.22 9.61
CA GLU A 65 27.90 -1.07 9.00
C GLU A 65 28.74 -1.94 9.96
N GLN A 66 28.47 -3.25 9.93
CA GLN A 66 29.40 -4.29 10.32
C GLN A 66 29.60 -5.19 9.11
#